data_AF-I9SA57-F1
#
_entry.id   AF-I9SA57-F1
#
_cell.length_a   1.000
_cell.length_b   1.000
_cell.length_c   1.000
_cell.angle_alpha   90.00
_cell.angle_beta   90.00
_cell.angle_gamma   90.00
#
_symmetry.space_group_name_H-M   'P 1'
#
loop_
_entity.id
_entity.type
_entity.pdbx_description
1 polymer ?
#
loop_
_entity_poly.entity_id
_entity_poly.type
_entity_poly.pdbx_seq_one_letter_code
_entity_poly.pdbx_strand_id
1 'polypeptide(L)'
;MKNKIILLNLYLLFSAVSFSLFAQQSVKVLAIGNSFSADAVEEFLDGLSTEGGTEITVANAFIGGCSLEKHWENIEKDLPMYSYRKIAGSKKTISKRTLLQCIQDEKWDYITFQQVSTLSGVLSSYFPYLTYLVDYVKQHATNPQVRFAMHQTWAYPQSSSKPAFDTYNRKQIDMYEAIVKSVWSAADSVGIDMIIPSGTAIQNARTSVLGDTFNRDGSHLNKIGKYTAACTWYEALTGASPVGNRFIPGYFNTCQITIAQNAAHLALQNPKQISPMLTFKCPDAPNKHLKRSELLLFQSGFEDNVTIIPAGQYNHHIVGKENMLIKSDWERDIESIMDRVSVTYTKGDSTQRLASIVSDPVNSHNRVLQFLIKEPWMTDTTEKARIQCDFYGIKKGLREFTQSMRVYLHEDLRELCNYPDVINWFTIVELWNNVAWRPTVPYGGRVTLGITKPVVGKGELYFKVDAQDIDRRLPADKRFKTLWLEKNTEVKVPVGEWFTLEYYCKEGDRENGRFYMTIETKGGDKQTVFDITNYTHNSQDPSPDGITDFNPLKLYTSKEIANYMKSKNKSLLIYWDDLKLWGR
;
A
#
# COMPACT_ATOMS: atom_id res chain seq x y z
N MET A 1 17.00 67.64 19.02
CA MET A 1 17.72 66.70 18.12
C MET A 1 18.98 66.23 18.84
N LYS A 2 18.98 65.01 19.42
CA LYS A 2 20.19 64.20 19.77
C LYS A 2 19.88 62.89 20.53
N ASN A 3 18.64 62.61 20.95
CA ASN A 3 18.31 61.40 21.74
C ASN A 3 17.27 60.46 21.10
N LYS A 4 17.29 60.25 19.78
CA LYS A 4 16.41 59.24 19.12
C LYS A 4 17.09 58.33 18.10
N ILE A 5 18.43 58.36 17.98
CA ILE A 5 19.18 57.54 16.99
C ILE A 5 20.00 56.42 17.66
N ILE A 6 20.03 56.32 18.99
CA ILE A 6 20.83 55.29 19.69
C ILE A 6 19.99 54.04 20.07
N LEU A 7 18.66 54.12 20.10
CA LEU A 7 17.83 52.94 20.41
C LEU A 7 17.48 52.05 19.21
N LEU A 8 17.76 52.48 17.97
CA LEU A 8 17.47 51.68 16.77
C LEU A 8 18.64 50.79 16.31
N ASN A 9 19.82 50.95 16.92
CA ASN A 9 21.00 50.11 16.64
C ASN A 9 21.32 49.07 17.73
N LEU A 10 20.56 49.04 18.83
CA LEU A 10 20.68 47.97 19.84
C LEU A 10 19.70 46.80 19.62
N TYR A 11 18.64 47.00 18.82
CA TYR A 11 17.69 45.93 18.46
C TYR A 11 18.07 45.17 17.19
N LEU A 12 19.01 45.69 16.38
CA LEU A 12 19.56 45.03 15.20
C LEU A 12 20.87 44.26 15.47
N LEU A 13 21.38 44.32 16.70
CA LEU A 13 22.59 43.60 17.14
C LEU A 13 22.28 42.42 18.09
N PHE A 14 21.00 42.11 18.33
CA PHE A 14 20.55 40.91 19.07
C PHE A 14 19.76 39.91 18.20
N SER A 15 19.73 40.10 16.88
CA SER A 15 19.18 39.14 15.92
C SER A 15 20.26 38.44 15.07
N ALA A 16 21.53 38.61 15.41
CA ALA A 16 22.65 37.89 14.83
C ALA A 16 23.37 37.13 15.96
N VAL A 17 23.60 35.83 15.76
CA VAL A 17 24.09 34.83 16.74
C VAL A 17 22.96 34.33 17.66
N SER A 18 22.12 33.41 17.20
CA SER A 18 22.47 31.99 17.26
C SER A 18 21.78 31.20 16.14
N PHE A 19 22.29 31.30 14.91
CA PHE A 19 22.29 30.10 14.09
C PHE A 19 23.33 29.19 14.75
N SER A 20 22.89 28.34 15.67
CA SER A 20 23.63 27.15 16.00
C SER A 20 23.89 26.46 14.66
N LEU A 21 25.12 26.53 14.16
CA LEU A 21 25.65 25.49 13.30
C LEU A 21 25.51 24.21 14.12
N PHE A 22 24.34 23.57 14.02
CA PHE A 22 24.25 22.16 14.31
C PHE A 22 25.21 21.53 13.31
N ALA A 23 26.43 21.23 13.76
CA ALA A 23 27.30 20.35 13.01
C ALA A 23 26.46 19.10 12.74
N GLN A 24 26.13 18.87 11.47
CA GLN A 24 25.34 17.71 11.06
C GLN A 24 26.07 16.49 11.61
N GLN A 25 25.43 15.80 12.56
CA GLN A 25 26.03 14.65 13.19
C GLN A 25 26.19 13.58 12.11
N SER A 26 27.43 13.17 11.85
CA SER A 26 27.75 12.18 10.83
C SER A 26 28.21 10.89 11.50
N VAL A 27 27.65 9.75 11.08
CA VAL A 27 28.04 8.42 11.54
C VAL A 27 28.69 7.65 10.40
N LYS A 28 29.85 7.05 10.65
CA LYS A 28 30.54 6.19 9.69
C LYS A 28 30.48 4.73 10.13
N VAL A 29 29.92 3.86 9.30
CA VAL A 29 29.80 2.42 9.61
C VAL A 29 30.36 1.54 8.49
N LEU A 30 31.17 0.53 8.87
CA LEU A 30 31.60 -0.55 7.99
C LEU A 30 30.90 -1.85 8.37
N ALA A 31 30.16 -2.43 7.43
CA ALA A 31 29.62 -3.77 7.53
C ALA A 31 30.60 -4.79 6.92
N ILE A 32 31.11 -5.72 7.73
CA ILE A 32 31.85 -6.89 7.26
C ILE A 32 30.84 -8.01 7.07
N GLY A 33 30.51 -8.34 5.82
CA GLY A 33 29.41 -9.27 5.57
C GLY A 33 29.24 -9.69 4.11
N ASN A 34 27.97 -9.81 3.72
CA ASN A 34 27.53 -10.51 2.52
C ASN A 34 26.22 -9.93 1.98
N SER A 35 25.40 -10.75 1.32
CA SER A 35 24.08 -10.33 0.82
C SER A 35 23.10 -9.91 1.92
N PHE A 36 23.26 -10.37 3.16
CA PHE A 36 22.40 -9.96 4.27
C PHE A 36 22.77 -8.57 4.80
N SER A 37 24.06 -8.20 4.88
CA SER A 37 24.44 -6.81 5.15
C SER A 37 23.99 -5.90 4.02
N ALA A 38 24.11 -6.36 2.77
CA ALA A 38 23.64 -5.60 1.60
C ALA A 38 22.14 -5.29 1.67
N ASP A 39 21.31 -6.29 2.02
CA ASP A 39 19.87 -6.12 2.20
C ASP A 39 19.53 -5.10 3.30
N ALA A 40 20.37 -4.95 4.33
CA ALA A 40 20.10 -4.02 5.43
C ALA A 40 20.55 -2.59 5.14
N VAL A 41 21.69 -2.38 4.47
CA VAL A 41 22.35 -1.06 4.44
C VAL A 41 22.42 -0.40 3.07
N GLU A 42 22.27 -1.14 1.96
CA GLU A 42 22.63 -0.60 0.64
C GLU A 42 21.52 0.15 -0.11
N GLU A 43 20.27 0.10 0.37
CA GLU A 43 19.11 0.63 -0.37
C GLU A 43 18.37 1.78 0.35
N PHE A 44 18.07 1.64 1.64
CA PHE A 44 17.16 2.57 2.34
C PHE A 44 17.80 3.38 3.47
N LEU A 45 18.97 2.97 3.97
CA LEU A 45 19.60 3.60 5.12
C LEU A 45 19.98 5.06 4.87
N ASP A 46 20.43 5.39 3.65
CA ASP A 46 20.78 6.76 3.23
C ASP A 46 19.57 7.71 3.16
N GLY A 47 18.41 7.19 2.73
CA GLY A 47 17.17 7.97 2.73
C GLY A 47 16.65 8.22 4.15
N LEU A 48 16.69 7.21 5.01
CA LEU A 48 16.32 7.33 6.42
C LEU A 48 17.23 8.33 7.16
N SER A 49 18.53 8.28 6.89
CA SER A 49 19.53 9.15 7.50
C SER A 49 19.35 10.61 7.06
N THR A 50 19.10 10.84 5.77
CA THR A 50 18.84 12.17 5.19
C THR A 50 17.61 12.82 5.81
N GLU A 51 16.47 12.12 5.86
CA GLU A 51 15.24 12.65 6.48
C GLU A 51 15.34 12.75 8.01
N GLY A 52 16.19 11.91 8.62
CA GLY A 52 16.44 11.89 10.06
C GLY A 52 17.39 12.99 10.57
N GLY A 53 18.04 13.74 9.67
CA GLY A 53 18.96 14.82 10.01
C GLY A 53 20.33 14.37 10.55
N THR A 54 20.64 13.07 10.48
CA THR A 54 21.95 12.50 10.85
C THR A 54 22.53 11.80 9.63
N GLU A 55 23.63 12.30 9.08
CA GLU A 55 24.23 11.69 7.89
C GLU A 55 24.86 10.34 8.25
N ILE A 56 24.62 9.30 7.47
CA ILE A 56 25.26 8.00 7.64
C ILE A 56 26.09 7.69 6.40
N THR A 57 27.42 7.67 6.56
CA THR A 57 28.30 7.05 5.57
C THR A 57 28.40 5.55 5.90
N VAL A 58 27.94 4.71 4.98
CA VAL A 58 28.01 3.25 5.14
C VAL A 58 28.88 2.62 4.07
N ALA A 59 29.68 1.63 4.44
CA ALA A 59 30.31 0.73 3.50
C ALA A 59 30.03 -0.73 3.82
N ASN A 60 29.87 -1.54 2.78
CA ASN A 60 29.74 -2.99 2.87
C ASN A 60 30.98 -3.65 2.25
N ALA A 61 31.78 -4.33 3.07
CA ALA A 61 32.82 -5.23 2.61
C ALA A 61 32.15 -6.55 2.18
N PHE A 62 31.64 -6.57 0.95
CA PHE A 62 30.75 -7.62 0.45
C PHE A 62 31.50 -8.78 -0.20
N ILE A 63 31.18 -10.00 0.23
CA ILE A 63 31.38 -11.25 -0.52
C ILE A 63 30.09 -12.08 -0.42
N GLY A 64 29.56 -12.57 -1.55
CA GLY A 64 28.32 -13.36 -1.56
C GLY A 64 28.46 -14.65 -0.75
N GLY A 65 27.53 -14.90 0.19
CA GLY A 65 27.55 -16.11 1.03
C GLY A 65 28.74 -16.22 2.00
N CYS A 66 29.44 -15.12 2.28
CA CYS A 66 30.65 -15.15 3.12
C CYS A 66 30.32 -15.48 4.58
N SER A 67 31.01 -16.46 5.13
CA SER A 67 31.01 -16.83 6.55
C SER A 67 32.11 -16.10 7.32
N LEU A 68 32.04 -16.12 8.66
CA LEU A 68 33.12 -15.61 9.52
C LEU A 68 34.45 -16.32 9.24
N GLU A 69 34.42 -17.65 9.05
CA GLU A 69 35.58 -18.45 8.62
C GLU A 69 36.16 -17.91 7.32
N LYS A 70 35.32 -17.66 6.31
CA LYS A 70 35.79 -17.18 5.01
C LYS A 70 36.37 -15.78 5.09
N HIS A 71 35.83 -14.91 5.94
CA HIS A 71 36.44 -13.61 6.21
C HIS A 71 37.86 -13.77 6.77
N TRP A 72 38.04 -14.67 7.74
CA TRP A 72 39.34 -14.97 8.34
C TRP A 72 40.34 -15.56 7.33
N GLU A 73 39.93 -16.55 6.54
CA GLU A 73 40.78 -17.13 5.48
C GLU A 73 41.30 -16.08 4.49
N ASN A 74 40.46 -15.08 4.15
CA ASN A 74 40.86 -14.01 3.25
C ASN A 74 41.86 -13.05 3.91
N ILE A 75 41.82 -12.88 5.23
CA ILE A 75 42.80 -12.08 5.99
C ILE A 75 44.12 -12.82 6.05
N GLU A 76 44.12 -14.09 6.46
CA GLU A 76 45.34 -14.91 6.58
C GLU A 76 46.13 -15.00 5.28
N LYS A 77 45.42 -15.01 4.15
CA LYS A 77 45.99 -15.10 2.81
C LYS A 77 46.14 -13.75 2.11
N ASP A 78 45.82 -12.64 2.79
CA ASP A 78 45.81 -11.26 2.26
C ASP A 78 45.11 -11.14 0.89
N LEU A 79 43.95 -11.79 0.74
CA LEU A 79 43.27 -11.89 -0.55
C LEU A 79 42.37 -10.66 -0.83
N PRO A 80 42.51 -10.01 -2.00
CA PRO A 80 41.65 -8.90 -2.40
C PRO A 80 40.31 -9.40 -2.96
N MET A 81 39.46 -9.98 -2.11
CA MET A 81 38.22 -10.64 -2.53
C MET A 81 36.96 -9.77 -2.44
N TYR A 82 37.04 -8.61 -1.77
CA TYR A 82 35.85 -7.85 -1.41
C TYR A 82 35.39 -6.94 -2.56
N SER A 83 34.08 -6.95 -2.82
CA SER A 83 33.39 -5.88 -3.54
C SER A 83 33.04 -4.81 -2.50
N TYR A 84 33.89 -3.81 -2.37
CA TYR A 84 33.71 -2.74 -1.41
C TYR A 84 32.68 -1.74 -1.92
N ARG A 85 31.50 -1.69 -1.27
CA ARG A 85 30.36 -0.88 -1.72
C ARG A 85 30.08 0.20 -0.69
N LYS A 86 30.41 1.44 -1.01
CA LYS A 86 30.30 2.59 -0.10
C LYS A 86 29.21 3.53 -0.56
N ILE A 87 28.41 4.02 0.37
CA ILE A 87 27.35 5.01 0.18
C ILE A 87 27.68 6.19 1.09
N ALA A 88 27.98 7.33 0.47
CA ALA A 88 28.21 8.62 1.11
C ALA A 88 27.62 9.69 0.18
N GLY A 89 26.31 9.90 0.29
CA GLY A 89 25.47 10.64 -0.67
C GLY A 89 25.30 9.97 -2.05
N SER A 90 26.32 9.24 -2.52
CA SER A 90 26.26 8.42 -3.74
C SER A 90 26.91 7.07 -3.52
N LYS A 91 26.39 6.05 -4.21
CA LYS A 91 26.92 4.69 -4.16
C LYS A 91 28.13 4.52 -5.07
N LYS A 92 29.24 4.04 -4.52
CA LYS A 92 30.47 3.68 -5.24
C LYS A 92 30.84 2.23 -4.93
N THR A 93 31.25 1.50 -5.96
CA THR A 93 31.70 0.11 -5.84
C THR A 93 33.15 -0.01 -6.30
N ILE A 94 34.01 -0.54 -5.44
CA ILE A 94 35.41 -0.84 -5.73
C ILE A 94 35.60 -2.35 -5.58
N SER A 95 35.90 -3.02 -6.69
CA SER A 95 36.17 -4.47 -6.69
C SER A 95 37.60 -4.74 -6.26
N LYS A 96 37.85 -5.96 -5.75
CA LYS A 96 39.17 -6.47 -5.39
C LYS A 96 39.88 -5.66 -4.31
N ARG A 97 39.19 -5.41 -3.19
CA ARG A 97 39.83 -4.90 -1.97
C ARG A 97 40.16 -6.01 -0.99
N THR A 98 41.24 -5.85 -0.23
CA THR A 98 41.49 -6.64 0.98
C THR A 98 40.63 -6.11 2.13
N LEU A 99 40.42 -6.92 3.18
CA LEU A 99 39.65 -6.44 4.33
C LEU A 99 40.37 -5.30 5.06
N LEU A 100 41.71 -5.34 5.13
CA LEU A 100 42.53 -4.26 5.70
C LEU A 100 42.25 -2.92 5.03
N GLN A 101 42.22 -2.90 3.69
CA GLN A 101 41.90 -1.68 2.92
C GLN A 101 40.49 -1.16 3.21
N CYS A 102 39.52 -2.04 3.47
CA CYS A 102 38.17 -1.64 3.86
C CYS A 102 38.16 -1.02 5.28
N ILE A 103 38.87 -1.64 6.23
CA ILE A 103 38.98 -1.17 7.63
C ILE A 103 39.67 0.20 7.68
N GLN A 104 40.67 0.43 6.85
CA GLN A 104 41.47 1.66 6.85
C GLN A 104 40.90 2.78 5.97
N ASP A 105 39.81 2.54 5.23
CA ASP A 105 39.22 3.51 4.30
C ASP A 105 38.69 4.77 4.99
N GLU A 106 38.18 4.63 6.22
CA GLU A 106 37.62 5.71 7.03
C GLU A 106 37.99 5.54 8.50
N LYS A 107 37.87 6.63 9.26
CA LYS A 107 37.76 6.57 10.72
C LYS A 107 36.35 6.11 11.08
N TRP A 108 36.10 4.81 10.97
CA TRP A 108 34.80 4.22 11.26
C TRP A 108 34.41 4.45 12.72
N ASP A 109 33.18 4.90 12.95
CA ASP A 109 32.58 4.97 14.28
C ASP A 109 32.08 3.58 14.71
N TYR A 110 31.56 2.82 13.74
CA TYR A 110 31.07 1.46 13.96
C TYR A 110 31.65 0.48 12.94
N ILE A 111 32.03 -0.71 13.41
CA ILE A 111 32.36 -1.84 12.53
C ILE A 111 31.52 -3.05 12.96
N THR A 112 30.76 -3.62 12.02
CA THR A 112 29.81 -4.69 12.32
C THR A 112 30.25 -6.05 11.79
N PHE A 113 29.94 -7.11 12.53
CA PHE A 113 30.19 -8.50 12.15
C PHE A 113 28.88 -9.28 12.03
N GLN A 114 28.85 -10.28 11.16
CA GLN A 114 27.74 -11.23 11.05
C GLN A 114 28.23 -12.59 10.55
N GLN A 115 27.49 -13.64 10.89
CA GLN A 115 27.66 -14.97 10.29
C GLN A 115 26.87 -15.10 8.97
N VAL A 116 27.23 -16.07 8.13
CA VAL A 116 26.42 -16.51 7.00
C VAL A 116 25.09 -17.10 7.47
N SER A 117 24.01 -16.85 6.73
CA SER A 117 22.65 -17.21 7.17
C SER A 117 22.46 -18.70 7.46
N THR A 118 23.16 -19.58 6.74
CA THR A 118 23.10 -21.04 6.95
C THR A 118 23.64 -21.48 8.32
N LEU A 119 24.56 -20.71 8.91
CA LEU A 119 25.22 -21.00 10.18
C LEU A 119 24.85 -20.00 11.29
N SER A 120 23.96 -19.05 11.00
CA SER A 120 23.64 -17.92 11.89
C SER A 120 23.10 -18.35 13.26
N GLY A 121 22.40 -19.49 13.35
CA GLY A 121 21.94 -20.09 14.61
C GLY A 121 22.86 -21.17 15.19
N VAL A 122 24.09 -21.31 14.70
CA VAL A 122 25.05 -22.34 15.13
C VAL A 122 26.23 -21.68 15.83
N LEU A 123 26.15 -21.53 17.17
CA LEU A 123 27.16 -20.84 17.99
C LEU A 123 28.60 -21.34 17.77
N SER A 124 28.80 -22.65 17.62
CA SER A 124 30.14 -23.21 17.40
C SER A 124 30.79 -22.72 16.10
N SER A 125 30.01 -22.30 15.10
CA SER A 125 30.55 -21.75 13.84
C SER A 125 31.13 -20.34 13.98
N TYR A 126 30.83 -19.65 15.09
CA TYR A 126 31.35 -18.31 15.34
C TYR A 126 32.80 -18.37 15.80
N PHE A 127 33.22 -19.44 16.46
CA PHE A 127 34.55 -19.55 17.06
C PHE A 127 35.43 -20.57 16.33
N PRO A 128 36.74 -20.28 16.16
CA PRO A 128 37.46 -19.13 16.72
C PRO A 128 37.37 -17.83 15.89
N TYR A 129 36.69 -17.88 14.74
CA TYR A 129 36.78 -16.86 13.70
C TYR A 129 36.30 -15.46 14.12
N LEU A 130 35.25 -15.35 14.92
CA LEU A 130 34.77 -14.07 15.44
C LEU A 130 35.82 -13.42 16.33
N THR A 131 36.47 -14.18 17.22
CA THR A 131 37.57 -13.69 18.07
C THR A 131 38.69 -13.12 17.21
N TYR A 132 39.13 -13.89 16.22
CA TYR A 132 40.20 -13.46 15.32
C TYR A 132 39.84 -12.20 14.52
N LEU A 133 38.62 -12.12 14.03
CA LEU A 133 38.13 -10.94 13.29
C LEU A 133 38.05 -9.70 14.19
N VAL A 134 37.55 -9.83 15.41
CA VAL A 134 37.46 -8.72 16.36
C VAL A 134 38.85 -8.22 16.73
N ASP A 135 39.79 -9.13 17.03
CA ASP A 135 41.16 -8.76 17.37
C ASP A 135 41.89 -8.11 16.20
N TYR A 136 41.70 -8.64 14.98
CA TYR A 136 42.26 -8.06 13.77
C TYR A 136 41.71 -6.65 13.50
N VAL A 137 40.40 -6.45 13.60
CA VAL A 137 39.79 -5.13 13.42
C VAL A 137 40.25 -4.16 14.51
N LYS A 138 40.35 -4.59 15.77
CA LYS A 138 40.90 -3.78 16.88
C LYS A 138 42.30 -3.26 16.58
N GLN A 139 43.16 -4.09 16.01
CA GLN A 139 44.55 -3.73 15.69
C GLN A 139 44.66 -2.77 14.50
N HIS A 140 43.71 -2.79 13.58
CA HIS A 140 43.82 -2.08 12.29
C HIS A 140 42.83 -0.93 12.09
N ALA A 141 41.80 -0.80 12.93
CA ALA A 141 40.88 0.32 12.88
C ALA A 141 41.61 1.65 13.11
N THR A 142 41.31 2.64 12.27
CA THR A 142 41.97 3.95 12.33
C THR A 142 41.35 4.91 13.35
N ASN A 143 40.16 4.58 13.85
CA ASN A 143 39.50 5.29 14.94
C ASN A 143 39.74 4.54 16.26
N PRO A 144 40.47 5.12 17.23
CA PRO A 144 40.71 4.48 18.52
C PRO A 144 39.46 4.35 19.39
N GLN A 145 38.36 5.03 19.02
CA GLN A 145 37.06 4.97 19.70
C GLN A 145 36.02 4.17 18.91
N VAL A 146 36.46 3.36 17.93
CA VAL A 146 35.56 2.52 17.14
C VAL A 146 34.75 1.60 18.06
N ARG A 147 33.45 1.50 17.79
CA ARG A 147 32.54 0.59 18.48
C ARG A 147 32.26 -0.61 17.59
N PHE A 148 32.32 -1.80 18.16
CA PHE A 148 31.96 -3.02 17.44
C PHE A 148 30.50 -3.38 17.68
N ALA A 149 29.87 -3.95 16.67
CA ALA A 149 28.50 -4.44 16.76
C ALA A 149 28.31 -5.78 16.06
N MET A 150 27.38 -6.60 16.54
CA MET A 150 26.90 -7.75 15.77
C MET A 150 25.63 -7.36 15.00
N HIS A 151 25.57 -7.72 13.72
CA HIS A 151 24.33 -7.68 12.96
C HIS A 151 23.60 -9.02 13.14
N GLN A 152 22.57 -9.03 14.00
CA GLN A 152 21.70 -10.19 14.20
C GLN A 152 20.78 -10.32 13.00
N THR A 153 21.06 -11.30 12.14
CA THR A 153 20.29 -11.57 10.92
C THR A 153 18.95 -12.27 11.21
N TRP A 154 18.14 -12.50 10.18
CA TRP A 154 16.77 -13.01 10.30
C TRP A 154 16.65 -14.50 9.97
N ALA A 155 15.64 -15.14 10.57
CA ALA A 155 15.19 -16.47 10.19
C ALA A 155 14.60 -16.48 8.77
N TYR A 156 14.68 -17.61 8.08
CA TYR A 156 14.03 -17.83 6.80
C TYR A 156 12.50 -17.77 6.91
N PRO A 157 11.77 -17.45 5.81
CA PRO A 157 10.33 -17.60 5.79
C PRO A 157 9.95 -19.07 6.06
N GLN A 158 8.82 -19.30 6.70
CA GLN A 158 8.29 -20.63 7.02
C GLN A 158 8.12 -21.50 5.77
N SER A 159 7.90 -20.89 4.60
CA SER A 159 7.81 -21.55 3.30
C SER A 159 9.17 -21.89 2.66
N SER A 160 10.30 -21.54 3.28
CA SER A 160 11.63 -21.70 2.69
C SER A 160 11.97 -23.15 2.38
N SER A 161 12.39 -23.42 1.15
CA SER A 161 12.91 -24.72 0.70
C SER A 161 14.43 -24.87 0.85
N LYS A 162 15.12 -23.90 1.47
CA LYS A 162 16.58 -23.96 1.62
C LYS A 162 16.99 -25.17 2.49
N PRO A 163 17.94 -26.01 2.07
CA PRO A 163 18.38 -27.18 2.85
C PRO A 163 18.90 -26.82 4.25
N ALA A 164 19.56 -25.67 4.40
CA ALA A 164 20.03 -25.18 5.70
C ALA A 164 18.89 -24.94 6.72
N PHE A 165 17.63 -24.89 6.28
CA PHE A 165 16.49 -24.77 7.18
C PHE A 165 16.21 -26.07 7.95
N ASP A 166 16.71 -27.22 7.46
CA ASP A 166 16.53 -28.53 8.08
C ASP A 166 17.23 -28.60 9.45
N THR A 167 18.32 -27.86 9.64
CA THR A 167 19.00 -27.67 10.95
C THR A 167 18.07 -27.11 12.02
N TYR A 168 17.01 -26.41 11.62
CA TYR A 168 16.05 -25.75 12.50
C TYR A 168 14.66 -26.42 12.42
N ASN A 169 14.61 -27.72 12.11
CA ASN A 169 13.38 -28.49 11.94
C ASN A 169 12.41 -27.90 10.90
N ARG A 170 12.92 -27.06 10.00
CA ARG A 170 12.13 -26.26 9.05
C ARG A 170 11.08 -25.39 9.75
N LYS A 171 11.36 -24.94 10.97
CA LYS A 171 10.50 -24.06 11.76
C LYS A 171 11.14 -22.69 11.86
N GLN A 172 10.41 -21.67 11.44
CA GLN A 172 10.92 -20.30 11.44
C GLN A 172 11.28 -19.83 12.86
N ILE A 173 10.44 -20.19 13.84
CA ILE A 173 10.66 -19.79 15.23
C ILE A 173 11.92 -20.43 15.82
N ASP A 174 12.15 -21.73 15.59
CA ASP A 174 13.35 -22.44 16.03
C ASP A 174 14.62 -21.78 15.46
N MET A 175 14.59 -21.38 14.18
CA MET A 175 15.72 -20.67 13.54
C MET A 175 15.92 -19.28 14.15
N TYR A 176 14.85 -18.53 14.38
CA TYR A 176 14.92 -17.20 15.01
C TYR A 176 15.56 -17.28 16.40
N GLU A 177 15.06 -18.17 17.26
CA GLU A 177 15.55 -18.35 18.63
C GLU A 177 17.01 -18.80 18.64
N ALA A 178 17.40 -19.72 17.74
CA ALA A 178 18.77 -20.17 17.60
C ALA A 178 19.72 -19.04 17.17
N ILE A 179 19.29 -18.17 16.25
CA ILE A 179 20.06 -16.99 15.82
C ILE A 179 20.24 -16.02 16.98
N VAL A 180 19.16 -15.63 17.67
CA VAL A 180 19.23 -14.75 18.84
C VAL A 180 20.19 -15.32 19.87
N LYS A 181 20.01 -16.58 20.27
CA LYS A 181 20.88 -17.21 21.26
C LYS A 181 22.35 -17.19 20.83
N SER A 182 22.64 -17.55 19.58
CA SER A 182 24.01 -17.66 19.07
C SER A 182 24.68 -16.30 18.96
N VAL A 183 24.00 -15.30 18.39
CA VAL A 183 24.56 -13.95 18.20
C VAL A 183 24.88 -13.30 19.54
N TRP A 184 23.96 -13.37 20.50
CA TRP A 184 24.16 -12.78 21.82
C TRP A 184 25.28 -13.49 22.60
N SER A 185 25.29 -14.84 22.61
CA SER A 185 26.36 -15.58 23.28
C SER A 185 27.74 -15.30 22.65
N ALA A 186 27.77 -15.18 21.31
CA ALA A 186 29.01 -14.87 20.59
C ALA A 186 29.50 -13.45 20.90
N ALA A 187 28.59 -12.47 20.93
CA ALA A 187 28.90 -11.08 21.27
C ALA A 187 29.47 -10.95 22.70
N ASP A 188 28.80 -11.56 23.68
CA ASP A 188 29.23 -11.58 25.09
C ASP A 188 30.66 -12.17 25.20
N SER A 189 30.95 -13.23 24.44
CA SER A 189 32.25 -13.92 24.49
C SER A 189 33.42 -13.10 23.93
N VAL A 190 33.16 -12.09 23.09
CA VAL A 190 34.20 -11.22 22.49
C VAL A 190 34.12 -9.77 22.98
N GLY A 191 33.23 -9.47 23.93
CA GLY A 191 33.03 -8.15 24.50
C GLY A 191 32.44 -7.14 23.51
N ILE A 192 31.44 -7.57 22.71
CA ILE A 192 30.66 -6.68 21.85
C ILE A 192 29.33 -6.37 22.55
N ASP A 193 29.16 -5.13 23.01
CA ASP A 193 27.96 -4.72 23.74
C ASP A 193 26.79 -4.30 22.83
N MET A 194 27.07 -4.04 21.55
CA MET A 194 26.08 -3.54 20.60
C MET A 194 25.60 -4.65 19.66
N ILE A 195 24.28 -4.85 19.62
CA ILE A 195 23.62 -5.74 18.66
C ILE A 195 22.67 -4.89 17.82
N ILE A 196 22.67 -5.09 16.50
CA ILE A 196 21.66 -4.54 15.59
C ILE A 196 20.63 -5.65 15.32
N PRO A 197 19.43 -5.61 15.95
CA PRO A 197 18.52 -6.76 16.05
C PRO A 197 17.61 -6.93 14.82
N SER A 198 18.15 -6.88 13.60
CA SER A 198 17.36 -6.98 12.36
C SER A 198 16.50 -8.24 12.32
N GLY A 199 17.01 -9.37 12.83
CA GLY A 199 16.25 -10.61 12.94
C GLY A 199 14.98 -10.50 13.77
N THR A 200 15.07 -9.79 14.90
CA THR A 200 13.92 -9.53 15.76
C THR A 200 12.97 -8.54 15.12
N ALA A 201 13.48 -7.52 14.43
CA ALA A 201 12.62 -6.59 13.68
C ALA A 201 11.81 -7.29 12.60
N ILE A 202 12.43 -8.18 11.81
CA ILE A 202 11.71 -8.99 10.83
C ILE A 202 10.71 -9.91 11.52
N GLN A 203 11.08 -10.56 12.63
CA GLN A 203 10.17 -11.46 13.33
C GLN A 203 8.98 -10.73 13.97
N ASN A 204 9.19 -9.52 14.52
CA ASN A 204 8.13 -8.62 14.97
C ASN A 204 7.18 -8.31 13.81
N ALA A 205 7.73 -7.87 12.67
CA ALA A 205 6.95 -7.48 11.50
C ALA A 205 6.12 -8.65 10.93
N ARG A 206 6.63 -9.88 10.96
CA ARG A 206 5.91 -11.10 10.55
C ARG A 206 4.68 -11.40 11.41
N THR A 207 4.63 -10.93 12.65
CA THR A 207 3.44 -11.07 13.51
C THR A 207 2.34 -10.04 13.20
N SER A 208 2.58 -9.11 12.28
CA SER A 208 1.59 -8.12 11.84
C SER A 208 0.63 -8.70 10.80
N VAL A 209 -0.29 -7.85 10.32
CA VAL A 209 -1.18 -8.16 9.19
C VAL A 209 -0.44 -8.48 7.89
N LEU A 210 0.85 -8.14 7.75
CA LEU A 210 1.65 -8.50 6.58
C LEU A 210 2.03 -9.98 6.53
N GLY A 211 1.99 -10.68 7.68
CA GLY A 211 2.38 -12.09 7.77
C GLY A 211 3.80 -12.35 7.30
N ASP A 212 4.07 -13.58 6.85
CA ASP A 212 5.40 -14.04 6.46
C ASP A 212 5.78 -13.66 5.02
N THR A 213 5.76 -12.37 4.71
CA THR A 213 5.92 -11.82 3.33
C THR A 213 7.17 -10.97 3.14
N PHE A 214 8.17 -11.05 4.03
CA PHE A 214 9.33 -10.16 4.05
C PHE A 214 10.53 -10.65 3.21
N ASN A 215 10.38 -11.78 2.51
CA ASN A 215 11.46 -12.42 1.77
C ASN A 215 11.15 -12.55 0.28
N ARG A 216 12.21 -12.58 -0.56
CA ARG A 216 12.09 -12.68 -2.03
C ARG A 216 12.42 -14.06 -2.61
N ASP A 217 13.22 -14.87 -1.92
CA ASP A 217 13.81 -16.09 -2.49
C ASP A 217 14.02 -17.21 -1.45
N GLY A 218 13.23 -17.21 -0.39
CA GLY A 218 13.33 -18.17 0.71
C GLY A 218 14.46 -17.89 1.71
N SER A 219 15.22 -16.81 1.57
CA SER A 219 16.20 -16.38 2.58
C SER A 219 16.46 -14.87 2.64
N HIS A 220 16.59 -14.22 1.49
CA HIS A 220 16.90 -12.79 1.42
C HIS A 220 15.65 -11.93 1.53
N LEU A 221 15.81 -10.67 1.94
CA LEU A 221 14.70 -9.76 2.16
C LEU A 221 14.15 -9.23 0.83
N ASN A 222 12.84 -9.07 0.72
CA ASN A 222 12.26 -8.24 -0.33
C ASN A 222 12.33 -6.75 0.07
N LYS A 223 11.75 -5.86 -0.72
CA LYS A 223 11.81 -4.41 -0.48
C LYS A 223 11.37 -4.02 0.94
N ILE A 224 10.23 -4.51 1.43
CA ILE A 224 9.73 -4.11 2.76
C ILE A 224 10.57 -4.71 3.90
N GLY A 225 11.10 -5.93 3.70
CA GLY A 225 12.09 -6.51 4.60
C GLY A 225 13.34 -5.65 4.71
N LYS A 226 13.93 -5.26 3.57
CA LYS A 226 15.11 -4.40 3.52
C LYS A 226 14.87 -3.06 4.22
N TYR A 227 13.70 -2.44 4.01
CA TYR A 227 13.34 -1.19 4.69
C TYR A 227 13.22 -1.37 6.22
N THR A 228 12.66 -2.49 6.67
CA THR A 228 12.57 -2.85 8.10
C THR A 228 13.96 -3.01 8.73
N ALA A 229 14.87 -3.72 8.04
CA ALA A 229 16.25 -3.86 8.47
C ALA A 229 16.99 -2.50 8.48
N ALA A 230 16.79 -1.67 7.46
CA ALA A 230 17.38 -0.32 7.40
C ALA A 230 16.87 0.59 8.54
N CYS A 231 15.59 0.53 8.91
CA CYS A 231 15.05 1.24 10.09
C CYS A 231 15.74 0.80 11.38
N THR A 232 16.00 -0.51 11.51
CA THR A 232 16.67 -1.10 12.68
C THR A 232 18.12 -0.61 12.77
N TRP A 233 18.82 -0.58 11.64
CA TRP A 233 20.18 -0.05 11.54
C TRP A 233 20.22 1.45 11.82
N TYR A 234 19.29 2.23 11.27
CA TYR A 234 19.18 3.66 11.51
C TYR A 234 19.05 3.98 13.00
N GLU A 235 18.12 3.32 13.71
CA GLU A 235 17.92 3.55 15.14
C GLU A 235 19.14 3.14 15.96
N ALA A 236 19.72 1.97 15.65
CA ALA A 236 20.88 1.46 16.38
C ALA A 236 22.08 2.41 16.28
N LEU A 237 22.31 2.99 15.09
CA LEU A 237 23.48 3.83 14.82
C LEU A 237 23.32 5.27 15.31
N THR A 238 22.10 5.81 15.24
CA THR A 238 21.84 7.24 15.50
C THR A 238 21.19 7.48 16.86
N GLY A 239 20.55 6.46 17.44
CA GLY A 239 19.68 6.59 18.61
C GLY A 239 18.33 7.27 18.32
N ALA A 240 18.10 7.73 17.08
CA ALA A 240 16.84 8.36 16.68
C ALA A 240 15.81 7.30 16.27
N SER A 241 14.58 7.43 16.79
CA SER A 241 13.51 6.50 16.42
C SER A 241 13.18 6.60 14.93
N PRO A 242 13.00 5.47 14.22
CA PRO A 242 12.56 5.44 12.84
C PRO A 242 11.06 5.70 12.73
N VAL A 243 10.30 5.60 13.84
CA VAL A 243 8.85 5.85 13.86
C VAL A 243 8.57 7.31 13.54
N GLY A 244 7.85 7.54 12.45
CA GLY A 244 7.54 8.88 11.95
C GLY A 244 8.63 9.48 11.07
N ASN A 245 9.69 8.73 10.72
CA ASN A 245 10.62 9.13 9.68
C ASN A 245 9.87 9.27 8.34
N ARG A 246 10.09 10.39 7.64
CA ARG A 246 9.34 10.78 6.44
C ARG A 246 9.85 10.15 5.16
N PHE A 247 10.98 9.43 5.21
CA PHE A 247 11.50 8.72 4.05
C PHE A 247 10.61 7.52 3.72
N ILE A 248 9.76 7.70 2.71
CA ILE A 248 8.83 6.70 2.22
C ILE A 248 9.07 6.47 0.72
N PRO A 249 9.77 5.38 0.34
CA PRO A 249 9.87 4.98 -1.05
C PRO A 249 8.47 4.78 -1.68
N GLY A 250 8.22 5.38 -2.85
CA GLY A 250 6.88 5.53 -3.44
C GLY A 250 6.13 4.26 -3.86
N TYR A 251 6.67 3.08 -3.55
CA TYR A 251 6.03 1.77 -3.76
C TYR A 251 5.61 1.08 -2.46
N PHE A 252 5.77 1.74 -1.30
CA PHE A 252 5.23 1.27 -0.03
C PHE A 252 3.99 2.05 0.37
N ASN A 253 3.01 1.37 0.96
CA ASN A 253 1.87 2.03 1.60
C ASN A 253 2.17 2.37 3.08
N THR A 254 1.36 3.24 3.68
CA THR A 254 1.52 3.70 5.07
C THR A 254 1.51 2.56 6.09
N CYS A 255 0.72 1.51 5.83
CA CYS A 255 0.64 0.33 6.69
C CYS A 255 1.98 -0.43 6.72
N GLN A 256 2.56 -0.68 5.55
CA GLN A 256 3.87 -1.30 5.40
C GLN A 256 4.97 -0.49 6.11
N ILE A 257 5.04 0.82 5.85
CA ILE A 257 6.02 1.71 6.49
C ILE A 257 5.86 1.69 8.00
N THR A 258 4.63 1.82 8.50
CA THR A 258 4.42 1.91 9.94
C THR A 258 4.77 0.60 10.64
N ILE A 259 4.39 -0.53 10.04
CA ILE A 259 4.79 -1.83 10.57
C ILE A 259 6.31 -1.94 10.58
N ALA A 260 6.99 -1.60 9.49
CA ALA A 260 8.44 -1.68 9.41
C ALA A 260 9.14 -0.79 10.45
N GLN A 261 8.74 0.49 10.58
CA GLN A 261 9.32 1.43 11.55
C GLN A 261 9.07 0.98 12.99
N ASN A 262 7.83 0.59 13.34
CA ASN A 262 7.52 0.14 14.70
C ASN A 262 8.12 -1.23 15.01
N ALA A 263 8.21 -2.14 14.03
CA ALA A 263 8.86 -3.43 14.21
C ALA A 263 10.35 -3.26 14.56
N ALA A 264 11.02 -2.35 13.86
CA ALA A 264 12.40 -1.96 14.15
C ALA A 264 12.52 -1.35 15.55
N HIS A 265 11.68 -0.36 15.87
CA HIS A 265 11.72 0.30 17.19
C HIS A 265 11.49 -0.67 18.36
N LEU A 266 10.49 -1.53 18.25
CA LEU A 266 10.23 -2.57 19.24
C LEU A 266 11.38 -3.59 19.32
N ALA A 267 12.07 -3.87 18.22
CA ALA A 267 13.23 -4.73 18.24
C ALA A 267 14.41 -4.09 18.98
N LEU A 268 14.60 -2.77 18.93
CA LEU A 268 15.61 -2.11 19.76
C LEU A 268 15.24 -2.12 21.25
N GLN A 269 13.94 -2.01 21.57
CA GLN A 269 13.46 -2.11 22.96
C GLN A 269 13.50 -3.53 23.52
N ASN A 270 13.20 -4.53 22.69
CA ASN A 270 13.06 -5.94 23.08
C ASN A 270 13.90 -6.85 22.16
N PRO A 271 15.23 -6.72 22.12
CA PRO A 271 16.04 -7.28 21.03
C PRO A 271 16.24 -8.80 21.07
N LYS A 272 15.79 -9.46 22.15
CA LYS A 272 15.87 -10.93 22.31
C LYS A 272 14.53 -11.64 22.14
N GLN A 273 13.42 -10.91 21.97
CA GLN A 273 12.07 -11.50 21.99
C GLN A 273 11.14 -10.84 20.99
N ILE A 274 10.16 -11.61 20.53
CA ILE A 274 9.15 -11.12 19.58
C ILE A 274 8.18 -10.21 20.34
N SER A 275 8.00 -9.00 19.81
CA SER A 275 6.95 -8.07 20.22
C SER A 275 5.78 -8.18 19.23
N PRO A 276 4.65 -8.79 19.63
CA PRO A 276 3.52 -9.01 18.73
C PRO A 276 2.97 -7.70 18.16
N MET A 277 2.75 -7.68 16.85
CA MET A 277 2.27 -6.51 16.12
C MET A 277 0.82 -6.61 15.67
N LEU A 278 0.07 -7.63 16.13
CA LEU A 278 -1.35 -7.82 15.82
C LEU A 278 -2.25 -6.65 16.26
N THR A 279 -1.81 -5.88 17.27
CA THR A 279 -2.51 -4.69 17.79
C THR A 279 -2.01 -3.39 17.16
N PHE A 280 -0.92 -3.43 16.39
CA PHE A 280 -0.41 -2.28 15.63
C PHE A 280 -1.33 -2.02 14.46
N LYS A 281 -2.23 -1.07 14.70
CA LYS A 281 -3.16 -0.60 13.70
C LYS A 281 -2.36 0.29 12.76
N CYS A 282 -2.31 -0.13 11.50
CA CYS A 282 -1.75 0.68 10.44
C CYS A 282 -2.34 2.09 10.53
N PRO A 283 -1.53 3.14 10.69
CA PRO A 283 -1.97 4.50 10.53
C PRO A 283 -2.51 4.56 9.12
N ASP A 284 -3.79 4.86 9.03
CA ASP A 284 -4.33 5.46 7.84
C ASP A 284 -3.40 6.65 7.52
N ALA A 285 -2.93 6.76 6.26
CA ALA A 285 -2.37 8.01 5.74
C ALA A 285 -3.21 9.17 6.31
N PRO A 286 -2.62 10.31 6.75
CA PRO A 286 -3.29 11.31 7.59
C PRO A 286 -4.70 11.64 7.07
N ASN A 287 -5.67 10.88 7.55
CA ASN A 287 -7.07 10.94 7.21
C ASN A 287 -7.73 10.97 8.57
N LYS A 288 -8.08 12.18 9.00
CA LYS A 288 -8.67 12.45 10.31
C LYS A 288 -10.03 11.79 10.55
N HIS A 289 -10.53 10.91 9.68
CA HIS A 289 -11.92 10.49 9.71
C HIS A 289 -12.21 9.04 9.24
N LEU A 290 -11.62 8.01 9.86
CA LEU A 290 -12.22 6.68 9.90
C LEU A 290 -11.77 5.91 11.16
N LYS A 291 -12.72 5.47 11.99
CA LYS A 291 -12.45 4.66 13.20
C LYS A 291 -12.29 3.18 12.81
N ARG A 292 -11.04 2.69 12.79
CA ARG A 292 -10.56 1.31 13.07
C ARG A 292 -11.63 0.18 13.13
N SER A 293 -11.73 -0.67 12.09
CA SER A 293 -11.95 -2.15 12.13
C SER A 293 -12.55 -2.79 10.84
N GLU A 294 -12.32 -2.27 9.63
CA GLU A 294 -12.97 -2.87 8.45
C GLU A 294 -12.23 -4.13 7.97
N LEU A 295 -12.94 -5.26 7.91
CA LEU A 295 -12.42 -6.54 7.42
C LEU A 295 -12.34 -6.50 5.90
N LEU A 296 -11.20 -6.87 5.30
CA LEU A 296 -11.14 -7.09 3.87
C LEU A 296 -12.08 -8.24 3.50
N LEU A 297 -13.15 -7.90 2.78
CA LEU A 297 -14.15 -8.84 2.32
C LEU A 297 -13.69 -9.47 1.00
N PHE A 298 -13.31 -8.64 0.02
CA PHE A 298 -12.96 -9.10 -1.32
C PHE A 298 -11.99 -8.13 -2.03
N GLN A 299 -11.14 -8.64 -2.92
CA GLN A 299 -10.33 -7.82 -3.83
C GLN A 299 -10.06 -8.51 -5.17
N SER A 300 -9.87 -7.73 -6.24
CA SER A 300 -9.49 -8.25 -7.55
C SER A 300 -8.79 -7.20 -8.41
N GLY A 301 -7.60 -7.50 -8.91
CA GLY A 301 -6.93 -6.78 -10.01
C GLY A 301 -7.36 -7.28 -11.40
N PHE A 302 -8.20 -8.32 -11.48
CA PHE A 302 -8.64 -8.94 -12.74
C PHE A 302 -7.50 -9.60 -13.54
N GLU A 303 -6.42 -9.97 -12.85
CA GLU A 303 -5.23 -10.59 -13.42
C GLU A 303 -5.26 -12.14 -13.39
N ASP A 304 -4.13 -12.75 -13.69
CA ASP A 304 -3.89 -14.19 -13.65
C ASP A 304 -4.96 -14.98 -14.45
N ASN A 305 -5.74 -15.82 -13.76
CA ASN A 305 -6.76 -16.66 -14.37
C ASN A 305 -8.18 -16.04 -14.28
N VAL A 306 -8.32 -14.79 -13.80
CA VAL A 306 -9.60 -14.12 -13.74
C VAL A 306 -10.12 -13.90 -15.17
N THR A 307 -11.35 -14.29 -15.43
CA THR A 307 -11.98 -14.17 -16.75
C THR A 307 -13.47 -13.89 -16.62
N ILE A 308 -14.09 -13.52 -17.74
CA ILE A 308 -15.54 -13.35 -17.83
C ILE A 308 -16.12 -14.42 -18.74
N ILE A 309 -17.14 -15.14 -18.25
CA ILE A 309 -17.79 -16.24 -18.97
C ILE A 309 -19.29 -15.98 -19.13
N PRO A 310 -19.92 -16.38 -20.25
CA PRO A 310 -21.36 -16.28 -20.43
C PRO A 310 -22.11 -17.10 -19.36
N ALA A 311 -23.15 -16.51 -18.77
CA ALA A 311 -24.01 -17.16 -17.77
C ALA A 311 -25.50 -17.15 -18.17
N GLY A 312 -25.81 -16.63 -19.37
CA GLY A 312 -27.14 -16.54 -19.95
C GLY A 312 -27.18 -15.45 -21.02
N GLN A 313 -28.35 -15.15 -21.56
CA GLN A 313 -28.49 -14.27 -22.73
C GLN A 313 -27.97 -12.84 -22.47
N TYR A 314 -28.15 -12.33 -21.25
CA TYR A 314 -27.82 -10.95 -20.88
C TYR A 314 -27.06 -10.86 -19.56
N ASN A 315 -26.28 -11.90 -19.26
CA ASN A 315 -25.54 -12.02 -18.02
C ASN A 315 -24.26 -12.82 -18.22
N HIS A 316 -23.20 -12.37 -17.57
CA HIS A 316 -21.92 -13.05 -17.50
C HIS A 316 -21.48 -13.20 -16.04
N HIS A 317 -20.65 -14.19 -15.75
CA HIS A 317 -19.96 -14.33 -14.46
C HIS A 317 -18.50 -13.94 -14.63
N ILE A 318 -17.95 -13.29 -13.60
CA ILE A 318 -16.50 -13.18 -13.43
C ILE A 318 -16.09 -14.39 -12.59
N VAL A 319 -15.09 -15.13 -13.04
CA VAL A 319 -14.60 -16.37 -12.41
C VAL A 319 -13.08 -16.37 -12.33
N GLY A 320 -12.51 -17.23 -11.49
CA GLY A 320 -11.06 -17.29 -11.26
C GLY A 320 -10.60 -16.54 -10.01
N LYS A 321 -9.29 -16.52 -9.78
CA LYS A 321 -8.60 -16.00 -8.61
C LYS A 321 -7.19 -15.50 -8.93
N GLU A 322 -6.70 -14.53 -8.17
CA GLU A 322 -5.32 -14.07 -8.31
C GLU A 322 -4.43 -14.77 -7.30
N ASN A 323 -3.34 -15.39 -7.78
CA ASN A 323 -2.50 -16.29 -6.99
C ASN A 323 -1.76 -15.58 -5.85
N MET A 324 -1.48 -14.29 -6.04
CA MET A 324 -0.74 -13.45 -5.09
C MET A 324 -1.64 -12.62 -4.18
N LEU A 325 -2.97 -12.67 -4.37
CA LEU A 325 -3.94 -11.93 -3.56
C LEU A 325 -4.71 -12.88 -2.64
N ILE A 326 -4.95 -12.43 -1.41
CA ILE A 326 -5.94 -13.05 -0.52
C ILE A 326 -7.33 -12.54 -0.86
N LYS A 327 -8.40 -13.30 -0.57
CA LYS A 327 -9.79 -12.84 -0.77
C LYS A 327 -10.08 -12.41 -2.22
N SER A 328 -9.54 -13.14 -3.19
CA SER A 328 -9.58 -12.82 -4.63
C SER A 328 -10.32 -13.84 -5.48
N ASP A 329 -10.78 -14.93 -4.88
CA ASP A 329 -11.49 -15.99 -5.60
C ASP A 329 -12.93 -15.55 -5.87
N TRP A 330 -13.23 -15.23 -7.13
CA TRP A 330 -14.55 -14.73 -7.58
C TRP A 330 -15.68 -15.74 -7.40
N GLU A 331 -15.35 -16.99 -7.07
CA GLU A 331 -16.33 -18.04 -6.78
C GLU A 331 -16.35 -18.26 -5.25
N ARG A 332 -15.25 -18.77 -4.69
CA ARG A 332 -15.22 -19.22 -3.29
C ARG A 332 -15.31 -18.07 -2.29
N ASP A 333 -14.55 -17.00 -2.50
CA ASP A 333 -14.50 -15.91 -1.52
C ASP A 333 -15.77 -15.06 -1.60
N ILE A 334 -16.32 -14.86 -2.81
CA ILE A 334 -17.61 -14.20 -3.05
C ILE A 334 -18.76 -14.95 -2.39
N GLU A 335 -18.85 -16.27 -2.54
CA GLU A 335 -19.91 -17.09 -1.92
C GLU A 335 -19.97 -16.91 -0.40
N SER A 336 -18.85 -16.59 0.26
CA SER A 336 -18.83 -16.35 1.70
C SER A 336 -19.47 -15.01 2.10
N ILE A 337 -19.62 -14.07 1.16
CA ILE A 337 -20.03 -12.68 1.39
C ILE A 337 -21.44 -12.43 0.86
N MET A 338 -21.77 -12.96 -0.32
CA MET A 338 -23.01 -12.66 -1.01
C MET A 338 -23.49 -13.83 -1.86
N ASP A 339 -24.77 -13.80 -2.23
CA ASP A 339 -25.40 -14.89 -2.97
C ASP A 339 -25.06 -14.88 -4.47
N ARG A 340 -24.83 -13.70 -5.06
CA ARG A 340 -24.59 -13.60 -6.50
C ARG A 340 -23.70 -12.44 -6.89
N VAL A 341 -22.69 -12.75 -7.71
CA VAL A 341 -21.99 -11.78 -8.55
C VAL A 341 -22.27 -12.04 -10.02
N SER A 342 -22.75 -11.03 -10.74
CA SER A 342 -23.00 -11.16 -12.18
C SER A 342 -22.88 -9.84 -12.92
N VAL A 343 -22.24 -9.84 -14.08
CA VAL A 343 -22.27 -8.69 -15.00
C VAL A 343 -23.53 -8.77 -15.86
N THR A 344 -24.42 -7.79 -15.75
CA THR A 344 -25.71 -7.76 -16.46
C THR A 344 -25.87 -6.58 -17.39
N TYR A 345 -26.64 -6.79 -18.46
CA TYR A 345 -26.83 -5.84 -19.56
C TYR A 345 -28.30 -5.42 -19.64
N THR A 346 -28.62 -4.21 -20.12
CA THR A 346 -30.03 -3.87 -20.49
C THR A 346 -30.39 -4.49 -21.85
N LYS A 347 -30.18 -5.81 -22.04
CA LYS A 347 -30.27 -6.52 -23.32
C LYS A 347 -29.24 -6.07 -24.37
N GLY A 348 -29.42 -6.53 -25.62
CA GLY A 348 -28.52 -6.35 -26.75
C GLY A 348 -27.56 -7.53 -26.92
N ASP A 349 -26.65 -7.41 -27.90
CA ASP A 349 -25.59 -8.39 -28.16
C ASP A 349 -24.18 -7.81 -27.98
N SER A 350 -23.16 -8.66 -28.17
CA SER A 350 -21.75 -8.32 -27.98
C SER A 350 -21.22 -7.26 -28.94
N THR A 351 -21.90 -6.99 -30.06
CA THR A 351 -21.56 -5.90 -30.96
C THR A 351 -21.99 -4.54 -30.43
N GLN A 352 -23.07 -4.52 -29.64
CA GLN A 352 -23.68 -3.31 -29.09
C GLN A 352 -23.09 -2.95 -27.72
N ARG A 353 -22.79 -3.96 -26.90
CA ARG A 353 -22.22 -3.78 -25.57
C ARG A 353 -21.56 -5.04 -25.05
N LEU A 354 -20.47 -4.86 -24.31
CA LEU A 354 -19.64 -5.97 -23.87
C LEU A 354 -18.91 -5.62 -22.58
N ALA A 355 -18.82 -6.59 -21.68
CA ALA A 355 -17.81 -6.60 -20.63
C ALA A 355 -16.74 -7.63 -20.97
N SER A 356 -15.47 -7.30 -20.77
CA SER A 356 -14.33 -8.16 -21.14
C SER A 356 -13.13 -7.90 -20.25
N ILE A 357 -12.31 -8.92 -20.02
CA ILE A 357 -10.96 -8.74 -19.49
C ILE A 357 -10.02 -8.49 -20.66
N VAL A 358 -9.39 -7.33 -20.69
CA VAL A 358 -8.55 -6.85 -21.80
C VAL A 358 -7.25 -6.25 -21.25
N SER A 359 -6.25 -6.03 -22.10
CA SER A 359 -5.07 -5.27 -21.70
C SER A 359 -5.45 -3.85 -21.28
N ASP A 360 -4.80 -3.34 -20.23
CA ASP A 360 -4.90 -1.97 -19.77
C ASP A 360 -4.55 -1.01 -20.93
N PRO A 361 -5.37 0.05 -21.16
CA PRO A 361 -5.19 0.97 -22.28
C PRO A 361 -3.85 1.72 -22.28
N VAL A 362 -3.15 1.82 -21.14
CA VAL A 362 -1.86 2.51 -21.03
C VAL A 362 -0.71 1.62 -20.53
N ASN A 363 -0.99 0.35 -20.22
CA ASN A 363 0.02 -0.64 -19.84
C ASN A 363 -0.34 -2.05 -20.31
N SER A 364 0.14 -2.46 -21.48
CA SER A 364 -0.21 -3.76 -22.06
C SER A 364 0.15 -5.00 -21.22
N HIS A 365 0.98 -4.87 -20.19
CA HIS A 365 1.34 -5.96 -19.26
C HIS A 365 0.35 -6.12 -18.10
N ASN A 366 -0.60 -5.18 -17.95
CA ASN A 366 -1.69 -5.23 -16.99
C ASN A 366 -2.98 -5.59 -17.75
N ARG A 367 -3.88 -6.32 -17.12
CA ARG A 367 -5.22 -6.65 -17.62
C ARG A 367 -6.25 -6.04 -16.68
N VAL A 368 -7.36 -5.62 -17.27
CA VAL A 368 -8.39 -4.84 -16.58
C VAL A 368 -9.76 -5.27 -17.06
N LEU A 369 -10.78 -5.02 -16.24
CA LEU A 369 -12.17 -5.19 -16.64
C LEU A 369 -12.62 -3.98 -17.47
N GLN A 370 -13.09 -4.21 -18.69
CA GLN A 370 -13.65 -3.21 -19.57
C GLN A 370 -15.17 -3.31 -19.61
N PHE A 371 -15.88 -2.17 -19.54
CA PHE A 371 -17.28 -2.01 -19.94
C PHE A 371 -17.38 -1.11 -21.18
N LEU A 372 -17.91 -1.65 -22.28
CA LEU A 372 -18.10 -0.95 -23.54
C LEU A 372 -19.59 -0.93 -23.93
N ILE A 373 -20.12 0.25 -24.26
CA ILE A 373 -21.44 0.43 -24.86
C ILE A 373 -21.29 1.30 -26.12
N LYS A 374 -21.74 0.79 -27.27
CA LYS A 374 -21.72 1.51 -28.56
C LYS A 374 -23.06 2.15 -28.91
N GLU A 375 -24.16 1.62 -28.38
CA GLU A 375 -25.50 2.15 -28.64
C GLU A 375 -26.49 1.87 -27.51
N PRO A 376 -27.53 2.71 -27.32
CA PRO A 376 -28.58 2.46 -26.33
C PRO A 376 -29.45 1.27 -26.70
N TRP A 377 -30.14 0.71 -25.70
CA TRP A 377 -31.21 -0.24 -25.96
C TRP A 377 -32.55 0.48 -26.00
N MET A 378 -33.37 0.15 -27.00
CA MET A 378 -34.67 0.77 -27.25
C MET A 378 -35.77 -0.28 -27.07
N THR A 379 -36.70 -0.06 -26.12
CA THR A 379 -38.04 -0.68 -26.10
C THR A 379 -39.09 0.38 -25.83
N ASP A 380 -40.37 0.04 -26.03
CA ASP A 380 -41.54 0.88 -25.76
C ASP A 380 -41.63 1.44 -24.32
N THR A 381 -40.84 0.91 -23.38
CA THR A 381 -40.91 1.23 -21.93
C THR A 381 -39.55 1.52 -21.29
N THR A 382 -38.43 1.31 -21.99
CA THR A 382 -37.09 1.58 -21.44
C THR A 382 -36.13 2.01 -22.54
N GLU A 383 -35.59 3.21 -22.38
CA GLU A 383 -34.64 3.80 -23.31
C GLU A 383 -33.36 4.18 -22.57
N LYS A 384 -32.45 3.21 -22.43
CA LYS A 384 -31.27 3.35 -21.58
C LYS A 384 -30.12 2.49 -22.05
N ALA A 385 -28.90 2.84 -21.65
CA ALA A 385 -27.70 2.09 -21.96
C ALA A 385 -27.04 1.65 -20.64
N ARG A 386 -26.88 0.34 -20.42
CA ARG A 386 -26.37 -0.19 -19.14
C ARG A 386 -25.52 -1.44 -19.29
N ILE A 387 -24.38 -1.41 -18.61
CA ILE A 387 -23.67 -2.57 -18.07
C ILE A 387 -23.51 -2.34 -16.58
N GLN A 388 -23.73 -3.36 -15.76
CA GLN A 388 -23.47 -3.28 -14.32
C GLN A 388 -22.94 -4.61 -13.79
N CYS A 389 -22.05 -4.56 -12.82
CA CYS A 389 -21.71 -5.70 -11.99
C CYS A 389 -22.66 -5.72 -10.78
N ASP A 390 -23.40 -6.80 -10.59
CA ASP A 390 -24.35 -6.99 -9.50
C ASP A 390 -23.64 -7.69 -8.34
N PHE A 391 -23.59 -7.07 -7.17
CA PHE A 391 -23.14 -7.68 -5.90
C PHE A 391 -24.38 -7.83 -5.01
N TYR A 392 -25.11 -8.93 -5.20
CA TYR A 392 -26.48 -9.08 -4.73
C TYR A 392 -26.62 -10.19 -3.68
N GLY A 393 -27.54 -9.99 -2.74
CA GLY A 393 -27.77 -10.92 -1.63
C GLY A 393 -26.61 -10.92 -0.64
N ILE A 394 -26.14 -9.75 -0.22
CA ILE A 394 -25.03 -9.64 0.74
C ILE A 394 -25.48 -10.15 2.10
N LYS A 395 -24.77 -11.15 2.59
CA LYS A 395 -25.10 -11.86 3.82
C LYS A 395 -24.93 -10.89 4.99
N LYS A 396 -26.01 -10.72 5.77
CA LYS A 396 -26.13 -9.80 6.93
C LYS A 396 -26.21 -8.30 6.62
N GLY A 397 -26.08 -7.89 5.34
CA GLY A 397 -26.07 -6.50 4.90
C GLY A 397 -24.83 -5.70 5.36
N LEU A 398 -24.29 -4.84 4.49
CA LEU A 398 -23.16 -3.98 4.86
C LEU A 398 -23.68 -2.70 5.51
N ARG A 399 -23.52 -2.59 6.83
CA ARG A 399 -23.87 -1.37 7.56
C ARG A 399 -22.80 -0.31 7.47
N GLU A 400 -21.55 -0.72 7.29
CA GLU A 400 -20.44 0.21 7.11
C GLU A 400 -19.32 -0.45 6.31
N PHE A 401 -18.90 0.21 5.25
CA PHE A 401 -17.95 -0.37 4.30
C PHE A 401 -17.22 0.70 3.51
N THR A 402 -16.04 0.33 3.03
CA THR A 402 -15.23 1.09 2.09
C THR A 402 -15.03 0.27 0.82
N GLN A 403 -15.13 0.92 -0.33
CA GLN A 403 -14.68 0.35 -1.61
C GLN A 403 -13.59 1.26 -2.20
N SER A 404 -12.53 0.64 -2.69
CA SER A 404 -11.51 1.27 -3.53
C SER A 404 -11.46 0.57 -4.89
N MET A 405 -11.25 1.35 -5.95
CA MET A 405 -11.24 0.88 -7.34
C MET A 405 -10.48 1.89 -8.21
N ARG A 406 -9.57 1.42 -9.06
CA ARG A 406 -8.99 2.26 -10.12
C ARG A 406 -9.95 2.32 -11.30
N VAL A 407 -10.18 3.53 -11.79
CA VAL A 407 -11.10 3.82 -12.89
C VAL A 407 -10.34 4.54 -14.01
N TYR A 408 -10.57 4.12 -15.25
CA TYR A 408 -10.14 4.83 -16.45
C TYR A 408 -11.35 5.12 -17.31
N LEU A 409 -11.71 6.40 -17.40
CA LEU A 409 -12.72 6.87 -18.34
C LEU A 409 -12.03 7.12 -19.69
N HIS A 410 -12.43 6.40 -20.74
CA HIS A 410 -11.78 6.50 -22.04
C HIS A 410 -11.83 7.93 -22.61
N GLU A 411 -10.83 8.32 -23.40
CA GLU A 411 -10.72 9.68 -23.96
C GLU A 411 -11.95 10.13 -24.76
N ASP A 412 -12.67 9.18 -25.36
CA ASP A 412 -13.94 9.42 -26.05
C ASP A 412 -14.97 10.11 -25.15
N LEU A 413 -15.00 9.79 -23.85
CA LEU A 413 -15.93 10.40 -22.90
C LEU A 413 -15.69 11.91 -22.72
N ARG A 414 -14.55 12.44 -23.15
CA ARG A 414 -14.30 13.90 -23.18
C ARG A 414 -15.27 14.62 -24.11
N GLU A 415 -15.85 13.94 -25.10
CA GLU A 415 -16.87 14.51 -25.98
C GLU A 415 -18.14 14.90 -25.21
N LEU A 416 -18.40 14.31 -24.04
CA LEU A 416 -19.51 14.71 -23.17
C LEU A 416 -19.37 16.16 -22.65
N CYS A 417 -18.16 16.71 -22.61
CA CYS A 417 -17.94 18.12 -22.34
C CYS A 417 -18.62 19.03 -23.37
N ASN A 418 -18.85 18.53 -24.60
CA ASN A 418 -19.49 19.23 -25.71
C ASN A 418 -20.98 18.87 -25.86
N TYR A 419 -21.54 18.02 -24.98
CA TYR A 419 -22.96 17.68 -25.02
C TYR A 419 -23.81 18.94 -24.85
N PRO A 420 -24.81 19.21 -25.72
CA PRO A 420 -25.50 20.50 -25.75
C PRO A 420 -26.23 20.83 -24.44
N ASP A 421 -26.76 19.84 -23.74
CA ASP A 421 -27.54 20.03 -22.52
C ASP A 421 -26.75 19.66 -21.25
N VAL A 422 -27.38 19.84 -20.09
CA VAL A 422 -26.83 19.34 -18.82
C VAL A 422 -26.85 17.81 -18.78
N ILE A 423 -25.86 17.20 -18.12
CA ILE A 423 -25.84 15.74 -17.87
C ILE A 423 -26.23 15.52 -16.42
N ASN A 424 -27.42 15.00 -16.17
CA ASN A 424 -27.90 14.68 -14.82
C ASN A 424 -27.95 13.17 -14.51
N TRP A 425 -27.76 12.33 -15.54
CA TRP A 425 -27.83 10.87 -15.42
C TRP A 425 -26.68 10.18 -16.15
N PHE A 426 -25.62 9.90 -15.40
CA PHE A 426 -24.52 9.03 -15.79
C PHE A 426 -24.00 8.34 -14.54
N THR A 427 -24.48 7.15 -14.24
CA THR A 427 -24.21 6.44 -12.98
C THR A 427 -23.04 5.49 -13.13
N ILE A 428 -22.13 5.55 -12.14
CA ILE A 428 -20.94 4.69 -12.07
C ILE A 428 -20.94 3.74 -10.86
N VAL A 429 -21.67 4.08 -9.79
CA VAL A 429 -21.88 3.21 -8.62
C VAL A 429 -23.32 3.40 -8.11
N GLU A 430 -23.93 2.34 -7.60
CA GLU A 430 -25.27 2.40 -7.03
C GLU A 430 -25.42 1.45 -5.85
N LEU A 431 -25.74 1.98 -4.66
CA LEU A 431 -25.84 1.24 -3.40
C LEU A 431 -27.31 1.10 -3.01
N TRP A 432 -27.79 -0.12 -2.75
CA TRP A 432 -29.18 -0.37 -2.39
C TRP A 432 -29.31 -0.83 -0.94
N ASN A 433 -29.89 0.04 -0.12
CA ASN A 433 -30.43 -0.32 1.18
C ASN A 433 -31.88 -0.72 0.92
N ASN A 434 -32.13 -2.02 0.75
CA ASN A 434 -33.38 -2.59 0.23
C ASN A 434 -33.66 -2.30 -1.26
N VAL A 435 -33.69 -3.37 -2.06
CA VAL A 435 -33.93 -3.27 -3.50
C VAL A 435 -35.38 -3.01 -3.84
N ALA A 436 -35.65 -1.84 -4.42
CA ALA A 436 -37.01 -1.39 -4.69
C ALA A 436 -37.76 -2.22 -5.76
N TRP A 437 -37.07 -3.09 -6.51
CA TRP A 437 -37.71 -3.91 -7.57
C TRP A 437 -38.27 -5.24 -7.07
N ARG A 438 -38.01 -5.65 -5.81
CA ARG A 438 -38.63 -6.83 -5.21
C ARG A 438 -39.88 -6.37 -4.43
N PRO A 439 -41.11 -6.70 -4.87
CA PRO A 439 -42.33 -6.18 -4.23
C PRO A 439 -42.49 -6.56 -2.76
N THR A 440 -41.82 -7.62 -2.32
CA THR A 440 -41.82 -8.13 -0.94
C THR A 440 -40.85 -7.39 -0.02
N VAL A 441 -39.97 -6.55 -0.57
CA VAL A 441 -38.99 -5.79 0.20
C VAL A 441 -39.52 -4.35 0.35
N PRO A 442 -40.02 -3.94 1.53
CA PRO A 442 -40.47 -2.57 1.76
C PRO A 442 -39.29 -1.59 1.84
N TYR A 443 -39.59 -0.29 1.87
CA TYR A 443 -38.63 0.78 2.16
C TYR A 443 -37.39 0.80 1.24
N GLY A 444 -37.59 0.75 -0.07
CA GLY A 444 -36.47 0.81 -1.01
C GLY A 444 -35.67 2.09 -0.85
N GLY A 445 -34.38 1.99 -0.58
CA GLY A 445 -33.46 3.10 -0.40
C GLY A 445 -32.24 2.96 -1.29
N ARG A 446 -31.71 4.08 -1.78
CA ARG A 446 -30.56 4.03 -2.68
C ARG A 446 -29.67 5.24 -2.57
N VAL A 447 -28.36 5.03 -2.63
CA VAL A 447 -27.35 6.06 -2.89
C VAL A 447 -26.75 5.84 -4.29
N THR A 448 -26.70 6.89 -5.11
CA THR A 448 -26.25 6.82 -6.51
C THR A 448 -25.10 7.79 -6.74
N LEU A 449 -23.92 7.26 -7.09
CA LEU A 449 -22.76 8.06 -7.48
C LEU A 449 -22.63 8.07 -9.01
N GLY A 450 -22.40 9.25 -9.56
CA GLY A 450 -22.36 9.46 -10.99
C GLY A 450 -21.52 10.65 -11.42
N ILE A 451 -21.53 10.88 -12.72
CA ILE A 451 -20.89 12.00 -13.41
C ILE A 451 -22.00 12.99 -13.84
N THR A 452 -21.70 14.28 -13.76
CA THR A 452 -22.57 15.36 -14.18
C THR A 452 -21.84 16.40 -15.01
N LYS A 453 -22.56 17.06 -15.91
CA LYS A 453 -22.16 18.32 -16.53
C LYS A 453 -23.22 19.36 -16.14
N PRO A 454 -22.88 20.33 -15.27
CA PRO A 454 -23.89 21.18 -14.63
C PRO A 454 -24.34 22.36 -15.51
N VAL A 455 -23.70 22.57 -16.67
CA VAL A 455 -23.97 23.71 -17.57
C VAL A 455 -24.48 23.25 -18.93
N VAL A 456 -25.29 24.10 -19.57
CA VAL A 456 -25.67 23.99 -20.99
C VAL A 456 -24.47 24.41 -21.86
N GLY A 457 -24.33 23.81 -23.03
CA GLY A 457 -23.20 24.04 -23.94
C GLY A 457 -21.90 23.41 -23.43
N LYS A 458 -20.76 23.96 -23.83
CA LYS A 458 -19.45 23.42 -23.46
C LYS A 458 -19.19 23.58 -21.96
N GLY A 459 -18.82 22.50 -21.29
CA GLY A 459 -18.51 22.51 -19.86
C GLY A 459 -17.70 21.29 -19.42
N GLU A 460 -17.22 21.30 -18.19
CA GLU A 460 -16.43 20.20 -17.62
C GLU A 460 -17.32 19.12 -16.99
N LEU A 461 -16.74 17.92 -16.81
CA LEU A 461 -17.37 16.82 -16.10
C LEU A 461 -16.97 16.83 -14.62
N TYR A 462 -17.97 16.57 -13.78
CA TYR A 462 -17.89 16.64 -12.33
C TYR A 462 -18.58 15.43 -11.71
N PHE A 463 -18.31 15.16 -10.43
CA PHE A 463 -19.02 14.11 -9.71
C PHE A 463 -20.34 14.62 -9.14
N LYS A 464 -21.33 13.74 -9.06
CA LYS A 464 -22.58 13.95 -8.32
C LYS A 464 -22.93 12.71 -7.50
N VAL A 465 -23.59 12.91 -6.37
CA VAL A 465 -24.14 11.82 -5.57
C VAL A 465 -25.52 12.20 -5.04
N ASP A 466 -26.48 11.27 -5.07
CA ASP A 466 -27.81 11.47 -4.49
C ASP A 466 -28.27 10.26 -3.68
N ALA A 467 -29.09 10.52 -2.66
CA ALA A 467 -29.84 9.47 -1.96
C ALA A 467 -31.35 9.65 -2.14
N GLN A 468 -32.06 8.54 -2.30
CA GLN A 468 -33.49 8.54 -2.60
C GLN A 468 -34.25 7.47 -1.82
N ASP A 469 -35.44 7.85 -1.34
CA ASP A 469 -36.50 6.89 -1.03
C ASP A 469 -37.15 6.45 -2.33
N ILE A 470 -37.46 5.16 -2.42
CA ILE A 470 -38.06 4.54 -3.59
C ILE A 470 -39.26 3.71 -3.16
N ASP A 471 -40.44 4.08 -3.64
CA ASP A 471 -41.67 3.30 -3.46
C ASP A 471 -42.29 2.97 -4.81
N ARG A 472 -42.10 1.72 -5.26
CA ARG A 472 -42.64 1.24 -6.54
C ARG A 472 -44.15 1.01 -6.55
N ARG A 473 -44.81 1.05 -5.39
CA ARG A 473 -46.28 1.00 -5.29
C ARG A 473 -46.92 2.30 -5.75
N LEU A 474 -46.15 3.40 -5.74
CA LEU A 474 -46.60 4.70 -6.23
C LEU A 474 -46.53 4.80 -7.77
N PRO A 475 -47.34 5.70 -8.37
CA PRO A 475 -47.23 6.08 -9.78
C PRO A 475 -45.80 6.51 -10.15
N ALA A 476 -45.40 6.29 -11.41
CA ALA A 476 -44.01 6.42 -11.87
C ALA A 476 -43.35 7.77 -11.55
N ASP A 477 -44.11 8.85 -11.62
CA ASP A 477 -43.72 10.23 -11.31
C ASP A 477 -43.49 10.49 -9.81
N LYS A 478 -44.02 9.62 -8.94
CA LYS A 478 -43.92 9.72 -7.47
C LYS A 478 -43.06 8.64 -6.83
N ARG A 479 -42.49 7.73 -7.64
CA ARG A 479 -41.70 6.59 -7.14
C ARG A 479 -40.44 7.00 -6.42
N PHE A 480 -39.84 8.13 -6.77
CA PHE A 480 -38.54 8.56 -6.27
C PHE A 480 -38.69 9.85 -5.49
N LYS A 481 -38.25 9.86 -4.24
CA LYS A 481 -38.14 11.06 -3.42
C LYS A 481 -36.68 11.24 -3.05
N THR A 482 -36.04 12.26 -3.60
CA THR A 482 -34.65 12.60 -3.28
C THR A 482 -34.58 13.15 -1.85
N LEU A 483 -33.74 12.53 -1.02
CA LEU A 483 -33.45 12.96 0.34
C LEU A 483 -32.40 14.06 0.36
N TRP A 484 -31.36 13.89 -0.46
CA TRP A 484 -30.30 14.87 -0.71
C TRP A 484 -29.62 14.56 -2.05
N LEU A 485 -28.99 15.60 -2.62
CA LEU A 485 -28.24 15.54 -3.88
C LEU A 485 -27.10 16.55 -3.78
N GLU A 486 -25.88 16.08 -3.99
CA GLU A 486 -24.68 16.91 -4.04
C GLU A 486 -24.02 16.83 -5.41
N LYS A 487 -23.47 17.96 -5.86
CA LYS A 487 -22.67 18.08 -7.09
C LYS A 487 -21.39 18.82 -6.72
N ASN A 488 -20.23 18.20 -6.89
CA ASN A 488 -18.95 18.85 -6.62
C ASN A 488 -18.38 19.44 -7.91
N THR A 489 -18.40 20.77 -8.05
CA THR A 489 -17.84 21.47 -9.23
C THR A 489 -16.41 21.96 -9.04
N GLU A 490 -15.75 21.56 -7.96
CA GLU A 490 -14.35 21.91 -7.66
C GLU A 490 -13.40 20.82 -8.17
N VAL A 491 -13.78 19.56 -8.01
CA VAL A 491 -12.98 18.39 -8.44
C VAL A 491 -13.49 17.86 -9.77
N LYS A 492 -12.70 18.08 -10.83
CA LYS A 492 -13.01 17.57 -12.18
C LYS A 492 -12.89 16.06 -12.24
N VAL A 493 -13.74 15.43 -13.05
CA VAL A 493 -13.63 14.00 -13.37
C VAL A 493 -12.42 13.78 -14.29
N PRO A 494 -11.43 12.95 -13.90
CA PRO A 494 -10.30 12.63 -14.77
C PRO A 494 -10.76 11.76 -15.94
N VAL A 495 -10.46 12.19 -17.16
CA VAL A 495 -10.79 11.48 -18.41
C VAL A 495 -9.50 11.28 -19.20
N GLY A 496 -9.28 10.07 -19.72
CA GLY A 496 -8.07 9.68 -20.43
C GLY A 496 -6.87 9.41 -19.52
N GLU A 497 -7.09 9.21 -18.23
CA GLU A 497 -6.07 8.84 -17.26
C GLU A 497 -6.66 7.94 -16.16
N TRP A 498 -5.80 7.15 -15.51
CA TRP A 498 -6.18 6.35 -14.36
C TRP A 498 -6.26 7.21 -13.10
N PHE A 499 -7.32 6.99 -12.33
CA PHE A 499 -7.44 7.51 -10.97
C PHE A 499 -8.01 6.44 -10.04
N THR A 500 -7.62 6.47 -8.78
CA THR A 500 -8.23 5.67 -7.72
C THR A 500 -9.47 6.40 -7.23
N LEU A 501 -10.62 5.73 -7.26
CA LEU A 501 -11.87 6.17 -6.65
C LEU A 501 -12.07 5.34 -5.39
N GLU A 502 -12.13 6.01 -4.24
CA GLU A 502 -12.41 5.37 -2.96
C GLU A 502 -13.62 6.03 -2.33
N TYR A 503 -14.61 5.23 -1.94
CA TYR A 503 -15.76 5.72 -1.18
C TYR A 503 -16.02 4.86 0.05
N TYR A 504 -16.45 5.53 1.11
CA TYR A 504 -16.92 4.96 2.35
C TYR A 504 -18.41 5.27 2.51
N CYS A 505 -19.18 4.26 2.90
CA CYS A 505 -20.59 4.41 3.19
C CYS A 505 -20.89 3.80 4.55
N LYS A 506 -21.57 4.58 5.40
CA LYS A 506 -22.11 4.15 6.68
C LYS A 506 -23.61 4.32 6.66
N GLU A 507 -24.32 3.23 6.87
CA GLU A 507 -25.76 3.21 7.13
C GLU A 507 -26.10 4.13 8.30
N GLY A 508 -27.06 5.02 8.06
CA GLY A 508 -27.61 5.86 9.10
C GLY A 508 -28.54 6.92 8.54
N ASP A 509 -29.02 7.76 9.46
CA ASP A 509 -29.96 8.84 9.20
C ASP A 509 -29.25 10.19 9.01
N ARG A 510 -29.98 11.30 9.17
CA ARG A 510 -29.44 12.67 9.07
C ARG A 510 -28.29 12.96 10.02
N GLU A 511 -28.25 12.30 11.18
CA GLU A 511 -27.30 12.59 12.25
C GLU A 511 -26.09 11.67 12.19
N ASN A 512 -26.28 10.42 11.77
CA ASN A 512 -25.28 9.36 11.94
C ASN A 512 -24.90 8.59 10.66
N GLY A 513 -25.63 8.79 9.55
CA GLY A 513 -25.30 8.24 8.24
C GLY A 513 -24.20 9.05 7.57
N ARG A 514 -23.35 8.39 6.76
CA ARG A 514 -22.23 9.07 6.10
C ARG A 514 -21.91 8.49 4.73
N PHE A 515 -21.69 9.36 3.75
CA PHE A 515 -21.11 9.02 2.46
C PHE A 515 -19.87 9.91 2.23
N TYR A 516 -18.70 9.28 2.16
CA TYR A 516 -17.43 9.95 1.94
C TYR A 516 -16.78 9.41 0.67
N MET A 517 -16.20 10.28 -0.16
CA MET A 517 -15.56 9.88 -1.41
C MET A 517 -14.32 10.72 -1.66
N THR A 518 -13.27 10.05 -2.12
CA THR A 518 -12.03 10.66 -2.58
C THR A 518 -11.65 10.14 -3.96
N ILE A 519 -10.85 10.94 -4.67
CA ILE A 519 -10.13 10.49 -5.85
C ILE A 519 -8.63 10.79 -5.75
N GLU A 520 -7.81 10.02 -6.45
CA GLU A 520 -6.36 10.23 -6.52
C GLU A 520 -5.85 9.84 -7.92
N THR A 521 -5.26 10.79 -8.65
CA THR A 521 -4.59 10.51 -9.94
C THR A 521 -3.13 10.15 -9.71
N LYS A 522 -2.49 9.52 -10.70
CA LYS A 522 -1.08 9.14 -10.60
C LYS A 522 -0.18 10.36 -10.41
N GLY A 523 0.44 10.47 -9.22
CA GLY A 523 1.34 11.58 -8.87
C GLY A 523 0.63 12.87 -8.45
N GLY A 524 -0.70 12.84 -8.34
CA GLY A 524 -1.50 13.93 -7.76
C GLY A 524 -1.82 13.68 -6.29
N ASP A 525 -2.25 14.73 -5.59
CA ASP A 525 -2.74 14.61 -4.22
C ASP A 525 -4.13 13.94 -4.19
N LYS A 526 -4.38 13.17 -3.11
CA LYS A 526 -5.70 12.62 -2.82
C LYS A 526 -6.69 13.76 -2.50
N GLN A 527 -7.73 13.88 -3.31
CA GLN A 527 -8.74 14.93 -3.22
C GLN A 527 -10.04 14.40 -2.62
N THR A 528 -10.59 15.10 -1.63
CA THR A 528 -11.94 14.82 -1.14
C THR A 528 -12.98 15.39 -2.10
N VAL A 529 -13.86 14.53 -2.60
CA VAL A 529 -14.96 14.91 -3.49
C VAL A 529 -16.25 15.10 -2.71
N PHE A 530 -16.54 14.20 -1.76
CA PHE A 530 -17.73 14.27 -0.91
C PHE A 530 -17.39 13.89 0.53
N ASP A 531 -17.97 14.59 1.50
CA ASP A 531 -18.06 14.17 2.90
C ASP A 531 -19.44 14.59 3.45
N ILE A 532 -20.41 13.71 3.27
CA ILE A 532 -21.83 13.99 3.50
C ILE A 532 -22.28 13.23 4.73
N THR A 533 -22.78 13.93 5.75
CA THR A 533 -23.49 13.32 6.89
C THR A 533 -24.99 13.45 6.65
N ASN A 534 -25.65 12.37 6.24
CA ASN A 534 -27.08 12.35 5.95
C ASN A 534 -27.59 10.90 5.76
N TYR A 535 -28.89 10.74 5.48
CA TYR A 535 -29.53 9.45 5.21
C TYR A 535 -28.78 8.64 4.14
N THR A 536 -28.40 7.41 4.46
CA THR A 536 -27.84 6.43 3.50
C THR A 536 -28.72 5.19 3.34
N HIS A 537 -29.86 5.17 4.04
CA HIS A 537 -30.97 4.22 3.89
C HIS A 537 -32.29 4.97 3.60
N ASN A 538 -33.38 4.23 3.39
CA ASN A 538 -34.70 4.82 3.23
C ASN A 538 -35.16 5.55 4.51
N SER A 539 -35.67 6.77 4.39
CA SER A 539 -36.01 7.64 5.52
C SER A 539 -37.19 7.15 6.37
N GLN A 540 -37.95 6.17 5.88
CA GLN A 540 -39.11 5.59 6.54
C GLN A 540 -38.87 4.17 7.04
N ASP A 541 -37.67 3.61 6.84
CA ASP A 541 -37.33 2.27 7.35
C ASP A 541 -37.13 2.31 8.88
N PRO A 542 -37.98 1.63 9.66
CA PRO A 542 -37.84 1.62 11.11
C PRO A 542 -36.70 0.72 11.61
N SER A 543 -36.13 -0.14 10.76
CA SER A 543 -35.10 -1.11 11.15
C SER A 543 -34.18 -1.44 9.96
N PRO A 544 -33.40 -0.48 9.46
CA PRO A 544 -32.50 -0.70 8.34
C PRO A 544 -31.43 -1.75 8.69
N ASP A 545 -31.09 -2.60 7.72
CA ASP A 545 -30.29 -3.82 7.90
C ASP A 545 -29.03 -3.89 7.02
N GLY A 546 -28.59 -2.75 6.51
CA GLY A 546 -27.39 -2.58 5.70
C GLY A 546 -27.67 -2.56 4.20
N ILE A 547 -26.62 -2.35 3.42
CA ILE A 547 -26.66 -2.53 1.97
C ILE A 547 -26.71 -4.03 1.69
N THR A 548 -27.84 -4.48 1.13
CA THR A 548 -28.11 -5.89 0.81
C THR A 548 -27.82 -6.23 -0.66
N ASP A 549 -27.80 -5.22 -1.53
CA ASP A 549 -27.45 -5.34 -2.93
C ASP A 549 -26.74 -4.04 -3.37
N PHE A 550 -25.68 -4.12 -4.17
CA PHE A 550 -25.14 -2.93 -4.83
C PHE A 550 -24.49 -3.22 -6.17
N ASN A 551 -24.29 -2.16 -6.95
CA ASN A 551 -23.61 -2.17 -8.23
C ASN A 551 -22.30 -1.37 -8.11
N PRO A 552 -21.20 -2.02 -7.69
CA PRO A 552 -19.91 -1.35 -7.46
C PRO A 552 -19.23 -0.86 -8.74
N LEU A 553 -19.61 -1.44 -9.88
CA LEU A 553 -19.06 -1.18 -11.20
C LEU A 553 -20.24 -1.01 -12.14
N LYS A 554 -20.42 0.19 -12.68
CA LYS A 554 -21.59 0.52 -13.49
C LYS A 554 -21.23 1.49 -14.60
N LEU A 555 -21.84 1.27 -15.75
CA LEU A 555 -21.90 2.23 -16.84
C LEU A 555 -23.37 2.33 -17.22
N TYR A 556 -24.06 3.35 -16.70
CA TYR A 556 -25.50 3.49 -16.86
C TYR A 556 -25.92 4.93 -17.15
N THR A 557 -26.50 5.16 -18.32
CA THR A 557 -26.90 6.51 -18.76
C THR A 557 -28.14 6.47 -19.65
N SER A 558 -28.66 7.65 -19.97
CA SER A 558 -29.87 7.81 -20.79
C SER A 558 -29.62 7.50 -22.26
N LYS A 559 -30.71 7.29 -23.03
CA LYS A 559 -30.60 7.14 -24.48
C LYS A 559 -30.01 8.37 -25.17
N GLU A 560 -30.27 9.57 -24.67
CA GLU A 560 -29.82 10.83 -25.29
C GLU A 560 -28.30 10.91 -25.28
N ILE A 561 -27.67 10.55 -24.15
CA ILE A 561 -26.22 10.53 -24.02
C ILE A 561 -25.61 9.45 -24.92
N ALA A 562 -26.17 8.24 -24.91
CA ALA A 562 -25.67 7.15 -25.73
C ALA A 562 -25.81 7.46 -27.24
N ASN A 563 -26.95 8.01 -27.67
CA ASN A 563 -27.17 8.44 -29.05
C ASN A 563 -26.27 9.59 -29.45
N TYR A 564 -26.03 10.56 -28.55
CA TYR A 564 -25.09 11.64 -28.80
C TYR A 564 -23.68 11.09 -29.05
N MET A 565 -23.16 10.25 -28.16
CA MET A 565 -21.85 9.62 -28.34
C MET A 565 -21.75 8.84 -29.65
N LYS A 566 -22.78 8.04 -29.97
CA LYS A 566 -22.88 7.32 -31.24
C LYS A 566 -22.86 8.27 -32.44
N SER A 567 -23.61 9.38 -32.39
CA SER A 567 -23.65 10.39 -33.47
C SER A 567 -22.29 11.06 -33.72
N LYS A 568 -21.39 11.02 -32.73
CA LYS A 568 -20.01 11.52 -32.82
C LYS A 568 -19.01 10.43 -33.21
N ASN A 569 -19.47 9.21 -33.47
CA ASN A 569 -18.64 8.03 -33.66
C ASN A 569 -17.70 7.77 -32.46
N LYS A 570 -18.24 7.96 -31.25
CA LYS A 570 -17.55 7.81 -29.97
C LYS A 570 -18.23 6.75 -29.11
N SER A 571 -17.44 6.03 -28.31
CA SER A 571 -17.97 4.95 -27.46
C SER A 571 -18.12 5.39 -26.00
N LEU A 572 -19.11 4.81 -25.32
CA LEU A 572 -19.19 4.85 -23.86
C LEU A 572 -18.31 3.71 -23.31
N LEU A 573 -17.15 4.06 -22.78
CA LEU A 573 -16.10 3.10 -22.45
C LEU A 573 -15.42 3.43 -21.13
N ILE A 574 -15.45 2.48 -20.20
CA ILE A 574 -14.83 2.57 -18.87
C ILE A 574 -14.03 1.31 -18.60
N TYR A 575 -12.85 1.46 -18.01
CA TYR A 575 -12.05 0.37 -17.48
C TYR A 575 -11.96 0.44 -15.96
N TRP A 576 -11.87 -0.73 -15.34
CA TRP A 576 -11.90 -0.97 -13.90
C TRP A 576 -10.74 -1.87 -13.52
N ASP A 577 -10.04 -1.53 -12.45
CA ASP A 577 -8.87 -2.25 -11.96
C ASP A 577 -8.73 -2.13 -10.43
N ASP A 578 -7.97 -3.02 -9.79
CA ASP A 578 -7.64 -2.95 -8.35
C ASP A 578 -8.87 -2.80 -7.42
N LEU A 579 -9.94 -3.58 -7.64
CA LEU A 579 -11.12 -3.62 -6.77
C LEU A 579 -10.74 -4.08 -5.38
N LYS A 580 -11.19 -3.35 -4.36
CA LYS A 580 -11.10 -3.76 -2.96
C LYS A 580 -12.37 -3.36 -2.22
N LEU A 581 -12.89 -4.27 -1.41
CA LEU A 581 -14.08 -4.08 -0.59
C LEU A 581 -13.75 -4.48 0.85
N TRP A 582 -13.89 -3.52 1.76
CA TRP A 582 -13.81 -3.74 3.20
C TRP A 582 -15.15 -3.45 3.84
N GLY A 583 -15.52 -4.17 4.89
CA GLY A 583 -16.78 -3.90 5.59
C GLY A 583 -16.86 -4.54 6.96
N ARG A 584 -17.94 -4.21 7.67
CA ARG A 584 -18.29 -4.74 9.00
C ARG A 584 -19.77 -5.07 9.13
#